data_AF-A0A347VNJ2-F1
#
_entry.id   AF-A0A347VNJ2-F1
#
_cell.length_a   1.000
_cell.length_b   1.000
_cell.length_c   1.000
_cell.angle_alpha   90.00
_cell.angle_beta   90.00
_cell.angle_gamma   90.00
#
_symmetry.space_group_name_H-M   'P 1'
#
loop_
_entity.id
_entity.type
_entity.pdbx_description
1 polymer ?
#
loop_
_entity_poly.entity_id
_entity_poly.type
_entity_poly.pdbx_seq_one_letter_code
_entity_poly.pdbx_strand_id
1 'polypeptide(L)'
;MQIPRINPQDLEYILNPKAFINAHDFPTLDDLVDEVKRLDSDTLAYKQMREQDIFLNNFEPYKYYANKTFAFLDSIISQGRECALRRGVGAKLYGHERDLRYAKIVNNAYKKIFYKPRNTFRSFRSGIKNIFKK
;
A
#
# COMPACT_ATOMS: atom_id res chain seq x y z
N MET A 1 4.37 35.06 -14.17
CA MET A 1 4.19 33.80 -13.42
C MET A 1 3.88 32.71 -14.45
N GLN A 2 4.63 31.60 -14.50
CA GLN A 2 4.34 30.50 -15.44
C GLN A 2 3.39 29.51 -14.79
N ILE A 3 2.37 29.06 -15.53
CA ILE A 3 1.38 28.12 -15.03
C ILE A 3 1.93 26.68 -15.19
N PRO A 4 1.97 25.84 -14.14
CA PRO A 4 2.60 24.52 -14.18
C PRO A 4 1.87 23.56 -15.12
N ARG A 5 2.59 22.91 -16.05
CA ARG A 5 2.00 21.98 -17.02
C ARG A 5 1.86 20.58 -16.43
N ILE A 6 0.65 20.04 -16.45
CA ILE A 6 0.34 18.64 -16.12
C ILE A 6 0.52 17.80 -17.40
N ASN A 7 1.16 16.64 -17.30
CA ASN A 7 1.28 15.73 -18.44
C ASN A 7 -0.07 15.03 -18.69
N PRO A 8 -0.65 15.12 -19.90
CA PRO A 8 -1.95 14.49 -20.20
C PRO A 8 -1.99 12.98 -19.98
N GLN A 9 -0.84 12.30 -20.04
CA GLN A 9 -0.75 10.84 -19.82
C GLN A 9 -0.96 10.43 -18.36
N ASP A 10 -0.85 11.37 -17.42
CA ASP A 10 -1.02 11.10 -15.98
C ASP A 10 -2.49 11.16 -15.55
N LEU A 11 -3.40 11.53 -16.46
CA LEU A 11 -4.83 11.63 -16.19
C LEU A 11 -5.56 10.34 -16.58
N GLU A 12 -6.40 9.85 -15.67
CA GLU A 12 -7.22 8.65 -15.87
C GLU A 12 -8.43 8.88 -16.80
N TYR A 13 -8.67 10.14 -17.15
CA TYR A 13 -9.77 10.60 -17.99
C TYR A 13 -9.34 11.80 -18.83
N ILE A 14 -10.09 12.06 -19.90
CA ILE A 14 -9.89 13.22 -20.77
C ILE A 14 -11.03 14.20 -20.53
N LEU A 15 -10.69 15.41 -20.09
CA LEU A 15 -11.67 16.49 -19.95
C LEU A 15 -11.97 17.10 -21.32
N ASN A 16 -13.23 17.47 -21.54
CA ASN A 16 -13.64 18.19 -22.73
C ASN A 16 -13.18 19.66 -22.63
N PRO A 17 -12.26 20.15 -23.47
CA PRO A 17 -11.77 21.52 -23.39
C PRO A 17 -12.85 22.56 -23.69
N LYS A 18 -13.99 22.16 -24.26
CA LYS A 18 -15.13 23.05 -24.51
C LYS A 18 -16.07 23.21 -23.31
N ALA A 19 -15.90 22.41 -22.25
CA ALA A 19 -16.77 22.42 -21.07
C ALA A 19 -16.26 23.36 -19.97
N PHE A 20 -15.05 23.91 -20.11
CA PHE A 20 -14.42 24.79 -19.13
C PHE A 20 -13.44 25.75 -19.79
N ILE A 21 -13.05 26.79 -19.07
CA ILE A 21 -12.00 27.72 -19.50
C ILE A 21 -10.66 27.21 -18.95
N ASN A 22 -9.75 26.83 -19.85
CA ASN A 22 -8.42 26.40 -19.47
C ASN A 22 -7.45 27.59 -19.41
N ALA A 23 -7.03 27.97 -18.20
CA ALA A 23 -6.08 29.09 -18.02
C ALA A 23 -4.76 28.90 -18.78
N HIS A 24 -4.36 27.66 -19.07
CA HIS A 24 -3.14 27.37 -19.82
C HIS A 24 -3.21 27.73 -21.31
N ASP A 25 -4.39 27.99 -21.85
CA ASP A 25 -4.59 28.35 -23.25
C ASP A 25 -4.35 29.85 -23.50
N PHE A 26 -4.17 30.64 -22.43
CA PHE A 26 -4.00 32.09 -22.48
C PHE A 26 -2.55 32.49 -22.17
N PRO A 27 -1.97 33.46 -22.93
CA PRO A 27 -0.59 33.89 -22.72
C PRO A 27 -0.42 34.73 -21.45
N THR A 28 -1.45 35.49 -21.04
CA THR A 28 -1.44 36.29 -19.82
C THR A 28 -2.72 36.10 -18.99
N LEU A 29 -2.68 36.54 -17.73
CA LEU A 29 -3.88 36.54 -16.88
C LEU A 29 -4.92 37.56 -17.34
N ASP A 30 -4.49 38.65 -17.97
CA ASP A 30 -5.42 39.67 -18.49
C ASP A 30 -6.25 39.11 -19.65
N ASP A 31 -5.62 38.35 -20.56
CA ASP A 31 -6.33 37.66 -21.66
C ASP A 31 -7.37 36.65 -21.13
N LEU A 32 -7.03 35.92 -20.06
CA LEU A 32 -7.96 35.01 -19.39
C LEU A 32 -9.14 35.77 -18.79
N VAL A 33 -8.88 36.89 -18.11
CA VAL A 33 -9.92 37.72 -17.50
C VAL A 33 -10.85 38.29 -18.58
N ASP A 34 -10.31 38.69 -19.72
CA ASP A 34 -11.11 39.21 -20.83
C ASP A 34 -11.99 38.13 -21.46
N GLU A 35 -11.51 36.88 -21.57
CA GLU A 35 -12.36 35.76 -22.00
C GLU A 35 -13.49 35.47 -20.99
N VAL A 36 -13.20 35.53 -19.69
CA VAL A 36 -14.23 35.36 -18.64
C VAL A 36 -15.29 36.46 -18.74
N LYS A 37 -14.89 37.73 -18.91
CA LYS A 37 -15.84 38.84 -19.11
C LYS A 37 -16.67 38.65 -20.37
N ARG A 38 -16.04 38.20 -21.47
CA ARG A 38 -16.75 37.91 -22.73
C ARG A 38 -17.84 36.87 -22.51
N LEU A 39 -17.51 35.75 -21.88
CA LEU A 39 -18.49 34.68 -21.59
C LEU A 39 -19.59 35.13 -20.61
N ASP A 40 -19.26 35.94 -19.61
CA ASP A 40 -20.26 36.49 -18.67
C ASP A 40 -21.26 37.42 -19.38
N SER A 41 -20.78 38.19 -20.36
CA SER A 41 -21.62 39.07 -21.17
C SER A 41 -22.43 38.36 -22.27
N ASP A 42 -22.00 37.17 -22.70
CA ASP A 42 -22.64 36.38 -23.77
C ASP A 42 -23.32 35.14 -23.20
N THR A 43 -24.61 35.29 -22.89
CA THR A 43 -25.44 34.22 -22.31
C THR A 43 -25.51 32.97 -23.20
N LEU A 44 -25.46 33.13 -24.53
CA LEU A 44 -25.52 32.00 -25.44
C LEU A 44 -24.22 31.20 -25.41
N ALA A 45 -23.07 31.88 -25.49
CA ALA A 45 -21.77 31.23 -25.40
C ALA A 45 -21.57 30.51 -24.05
N TYR A 46 -21.97 31.15 -22.95
CA TYR A 46 -21.94 30.52 -21.64
C TYR A 46 -22.83 29.27 -21.57
N LYS A 47 -24.06 29.36 -22.10
CA LYS A 47 -24.98 28.21 -22.14
C LYS A 47 -24.41 27.05 -22.95
N GLN A 48 -23.83 27.33 -24.12
CA GLN A 48 -23.21 26.33 -24.98
C GLN A 48 -22.05 25.60 -24.30
N MET A 49 -21.20 26.33 -23.56
CA MET A 49 -20.11 25.75 -22.77
C MET A 49 -20.64 24.86 -21.65
N ARG A 50 -21.63 25.35 -20.88
CA ARG A 50 -22.22 24.62 -19.75
C ARG A 50 -22.94 23.33 -20.15
N GLU A 51 -23.52 23.29 -21.35
CA GLU A 51 -24.22 22.12 -21.88
C GLU A 51 -23.27 21.07 -22.49
N GLN A 52 -21.97 21.34 -22.57
CA GLN A 52 -21.00 20.34 -22.99
C GLN A 52 -20.83 19.26 -21.91
N ASP A 53 -20.60 18.02 -22.36
CA ASP A 53 -20.17 16.95 -21.46
C ASP A 53 -18.78 17.27 -20.88
N ILE A 54 -18.61 17.07 -19.58
CA ILE A 54 -17.34 17.33 -18.87
C ILE A 54 -16.25 16.36 -19.31
N PHE A 55 -16.60 15.08 -19.50
CA PHE A 55 -15.65 14.03 -19.86
C PHE A 55 -15.86 13.58 -21.30
N LEU A 56 -14.76 13.34 -22.00
CA LEU A 56 -14.78 12.71 -23.32
C LEU A 56 -14.80 11.18 -23.19
N ASN A 57 -15.05 10.49 -24.31
CA ASN A 57 -15.01 9.03 -24.44
C ASN A 57 -15.99 8.26 -23.55
N ASN A 58 -17.14 8.88 -23.21
CA ASN A 58 -18.17 8.27 -22.37
C ASN A 58 -17.63 7.75 -21.01
N PHE A 59 -16.68 8.49 -20.42
CA PHE A 59 -16.15 8.15 -19.11
C PHE A 59 -17.23 8.30 -18.04
N GLU A 60 -17.57 7.20 -17.36
CA GLU A 60 -18.52 7.19 -16.25
C GLU A 60 -17.77 7.26 -14.91
N PRO A 61 -17.53 8.48 -14.35
CA PRO A 61 -16.67 8.65 -13.19
C PRO A 61 -17.18 7.86 -11.98
N TYR A 62 -18.49 7.85 -11.76
CA TYR A 62 -19.10 7.16 -10.63
C TYR A 62 -18.81 5.66 -10.67
N LYS A 63 -19.05 5.01 -11.81
CA LYS A 63 -18.82 3.57 -11.98
C LYS A 63 -17.33 3.23 -11.93
N TYR A 64 -16.50 4.03 -12.59
CA TYR A 64 -15.05 3.85 -12.60
C TYR A 64 -14.46 3.89 -11.18
N TYR A 65 -14.75 4.95 -10.42
CA TYR A 65 -14.21 5.11 -9.06
C TYR A 65 -14.87 4.18 -8.06
N ALA A 66 -16.15 3.82 -8.22
CA ALA A 66 -16.78 2.78 -7.40
C ALA A 66 -16.05 1.44 -7.55
N ASN A 67 -15.79 1.00 -8.78
CA ASN A 67 -15.06 -0.24 -9.05
C ASN A 67 -13.63 -0.19 -8.54
N LYS A 68 -12.92 0.93 -8.76
CA LYS A 68 -11.55 1.12 -8.29
C LYS A 68 -11.46 1.09 -6.76
N THR A 69 -12.39 1.77 -6.09
CA THR A 69 -12.48 1.77 -4.62
C THR A 69 -12.78 0.37 -4.10
N PHE A 70 -13.74 -0.33 -4.71
CA PHE A 70 -14.06 -1.70 -4.33
C PHE A 70 -12.86 -2.62 -4.51
N ALA A 71 -12.19 -2.60 -5.67
CA ALA A 71 -11.00 -3.40 -5.93
C ALA A 71 -9.87 -3.10 -4.94
N PHE A 72 -9.67 -1.84 -4.58
CA PHE A 72 -8.71 -1.46 -3.55
C PHE A 72 -9.06 -2.07 -2.18
N LEU A 73 -10.31 -1.94 -1.74
CA LEU A 73 -10.76 -2.49 -0.47
C LEU A 73 -10.70 -4.03 -0.46
N ASP A 74 -11.14 -4.66 -1.53
CA ASP A 74 -11.07 -6.10 -1.72
C ASP A 74 -9.62 -6.59 -1.67
N SER A 75 -8.67 -5.87 -2.30
CA SER A 75 -7.25 -6.21 -2.23
C SER A 75 -6.69 -6.20 -0.80
N ILE A 76 -7.27 -5.42 0.11
CA ILE A 76 -6.85 -5.33 1.51
C ILE A 76 -7.53 -6.41 2.35
N ILE A 77 -8.80 -6.68 2.10
CA ILE A 77 -9.61 -7.61 2.92
C ILE A 77 -9.34 -9.06 2.49
N SER A 78 -9.25 -9.30 1.19
CA SER A 78 -9.04 -10.62 0.59
C SER A 78 -7.58 -11.08 0.62
N GLN A 79 -6.64 -10.21 1.00
CA GLN A 79 -5.24 -10.63 1.22
C GLN A 79 -5.19 -11.62 2.39
N GLY A 80 -4.67 -12.83 2.16
CA GLY A 80 -4.45 -13.81 3.22
C GLY A 80 -3.46 -13.31 4.28
N ARG A 81 -3.45 -13.96 5.46
CA ARG A 81 -2.60 -13.59 6.62
C ARG A 81 -1.16 -13.28 6.25
N GLU A 82 -0.53 -14.15 5.46
CA GLU A 82 0.88 -14.00 5.08
C GLU A 82 1.14 -12.73 4.26
N CYS A 83 0.23 -12.40 3.32
CA CYS A 83 0.30 -11.18 2.52
C CYS A 83 -0.09 -9.91 3.29
N ALA A 84 -0.90 -10.05 4.36
CA ALA A 84 -1.31 -8.96 5.23
C ALA A 84 -0.19 -8.44 6.15
N LEU A 85 0.90 -9.21 6.33
CA LEU A 85 2.02 -8.83 7.18
C LEU A 85 2.83 -7.68 6.55
N ARG A 86 2.44 -6.44 6.86
CA ARG A 86 3.19 -5.23 6.48
C ARG A 86 4.26 -4.86 7.51
N ARG A 87 4.93 -5.87 8.07
CA ARG A 87 6.03 -5.67 9.01
C ARG A 87 7.33 -5.61 8.20
N GLY A 88 7.93 -4.44 8.12
CA GLY A 88 9.39 -4.39 7.92
C GLY A 88 10.06 -5.10 9.09
N VAL A 89 11.19 -5.77 8.87
CA VAL A 89 11.97 -6.36 9.97
C VAL A 89 12.67 -5.21 10.70
N GLY A 90 11.92 -4.52 11.56
CA GLY A 90 12.48 -3.44 12.37
C GLY A 90 13.68 -3.96 13.16
N ALA A 91 14.74 -3.16 13.32
CA ALA A 91 16.00 -3.60 13.93
C ALA A 91 15.80 -4.32 15.29
N LYS A 92 14.79 -3.90 16.07
CA LYS A 92 14.42 -4.53 17.35
C LYS A 92 13.80 -5.94 17.19
N LEU A 93 12.96 -6.14 16.17
CA LEU A 93 12.42 -7.45 15.81
C LEU A 93 13.53 -8.37 15.29
N TYR A 94 14.45 -7.85 14.46
CA TYR A 94 15.62 -8.60 14.00
C TYR A 94 16.50 -9.08 15.16
N GLY A 95 16.79 -8.17 16.11
CA GLY A 95 17.54 -8.51 17.32
C GLY A 95 16.83 -9.57 18.17
N HIS A 96 15.52 -9.41 18.39
CA HIS A 96 14.72 -10.37 19.15
C HIS A 96 14.67 -11.76 18.51
N GLU A 97 14.45 -11.85 17.19
CA GLU A 97 14.43 -13.12 16.46
C GLU A 97 15.79 -13.82 16.46
N ARG A 98 16.87 -13.03 16.31
CA ARG A 98 18.25 -13.50 16.43
C ARG A 98 18.48 -14.11 17.81
N ASP A 99 18.13 -13.39 18.87
CA ASP A 99 18.35 -13.81 20.25
C ASP A 99 17.53 -15.08 20.58
N LEU A 100 16.29 -15.19 20.08
CA LEU A 100 15.46 -16.40 20.19
C LEU A 100 16.07 -17.61 19.45
N ARG A 101 16.65 -17.42 18.26
CA ARG A 101 17.37 -18.48 17.53
C ARG A 101 18.59 -18.96 18.32
N TYR A 102 19.40 -18.04 18.83
CA TYR A 102 20.56 -18.38 19.65
C TYR A 102 20.15 -19.12 20.92
N ALA A 103 19.12 -18.66 21.63
CA ALA A 103 18.61 -19.33 22.82
C ALA A 103 18.14 -20.78 22.53
N LYS A 104 17.53 -21.04 21.37
CA LYS A 104 17.18 -22.41 20.93
C LYS A 104 18.40 -23.28 20.68
N ILE A 105 19.42 -22.75 20.00
CA ILE A 105 20.67 -23.48 19.69
C ILE A 105 21.40 -23.83 20.99
N VAL A 106 21.56 -22.87 21.90
CA VAL A 106 22.21 -23.06 23.20
C VAL A 106 21.44 -24.08 24.04
N ASN A 107 20.12 -23.98 24.12
CA ASN A 107 19.31 -24.98 24.82
C ASN A 107 19.44 -26.39 24.22
N ASN A 108 19.48 -26.51 22.90
CA ASN A 108 19.67 -27.79 22.24
C ASN A 108 21.07 -28.37 22.47
N ALA A 109 22.10 -27.53 22.46
CA ALA A 109 23.46 -27.92 22.79
C ALA A 109 23.57 -28.37 24.26
N TYR A 110 23.02 -27.59 25.19
CA TYR A 110 22.96 -27.95 26.61
C TYR A 110 22.24 -29.29 26.85
N LYS A 111 21.09 -29.51 26.19
CA LYS A 111 20.39 -30.80 26.27
C LYS A 111 21.22 -31.96 25.72
N LYS A 112 22.00 -31.76 24.65
CA LYS A 112 22.88 -32.80 24.10
C LYS A 112 24.07 -33.10 25.01
N ILE A 113 24.72 -32.07 25.55
CA ILE A 113 25.98 -32.20 26.28
C ILE A 113 25.76 -32.59 27.74
N PHE A 114 24.76 -32.03 28.41
CA PHE A 114 24.59 -32.20 29.85
C PHE A 114 23.38 -33.07 30.22
N TYR A 115 22.27 -32.97 29.47
CA TYR A 115 21.04 -33.67 29.84
C TYR A 115 21.04 -35.15 29.42
N LYS A 116 21.45 -35.46 28.17
CA LYS A 116 21.52 -36.85 27.67
C LYS A 116 22.48 -37.74 28.48
N PRO A 117 23.76 -37.39 28.67
CA PRO A 117 24.68 -38.26 29.42
C PRO A 117 24.26 -38.39 30.88
N ARG A 118 23.75 -37.33 31.53
CA ARG A 118 23.29 -37.40 32.93
C ARG A 118 22.17 -38.42 33.14
N ASN A 119 21.23 -38.53 32.20
CA ASN A 119 20.14 -39.50 32.29
C ASN A 119 20.62 -40.93 31.99
N THR A 120 21.55 -41.12 31.05
CA THR A 120 22.18 -42.42 30.80
C THR A 120 23.01 -42.90 32.01
N PHE A 121 23.76 -42.00 32.66
CA PHE A 121 24.47 -42.34 33.89
C PHE A 121 23.52 -42.65 35.06
N ARG A 122 22.38 -41.95 35.14
CA ARG A 122 21.34 -42.25 36.15
C ARG A 122 20.72 -43.63 35.93
N SER A 123 20.36 -43.99 34.69
CA SER A 123 19.77 -45.29 34.39
C SER A 123 20.76 -46.44 34.60
N PHE A 124 22.03 -46.23 34.24
CA PHE A 124 23.11 -47.18 34.51
C PHE A 124 23.34 -47.36 36.02
N ARG A 125 23.39 -46.26 36.79
CA ARG A 125 23.55 -46.31 38.25
C ARG A 125 22.36 -46.99 38.95
N SER A 126 21.13 -46.78 38.48
CA SER A 126 19.96 -47.51 39.00
C SER A 126 20.01 -49.00 38.64
N GLY A 127 20.48 -49.35 37.44
CA GLY A 127 20.67 -50.75 37.03
C GLY A 127 21.71 -51.46 37.89
N ILE A 128 22.88 -50.83 38.12
CA ILE A 128 23.91 -51.34 39.04
C ILE A 128 23.36 -51.52 40.45
N LYS A 129 22.65 -50.52 41.00
CA LYS A 129 22.06 -50.63 42.35
C LYS A 129 21.07 -51.79 42.50
N ASN A 130 20.40 -52.21 41.43
CA ASN A 130 19.49 -53.35 41.44
C ASN A 130 20.23 -54.70 41.35
N ILE A 131 21.42 -54.73 40.75
CA ILE A 131 22.27 -55.94 40.66
C ILE A 131 22.90 -56.28 42.01
N PHE A 132 23.35 -55.27 42.77
CA PHE A 132 23.98 -55.44 44.09
C PHE A 132 23.00 -55.53 45.27
N LYS A 133 21.70 -55.70 45.00
CA LYS A 133 20.62 -55.81 46.01
C LYS A 133 19.99 -57.21 46.09
N LYS A 134 20.60 -58.21 45.44
CA LYS A 134 20.25 -59.63 45.53
C LYS A 134 21.23 -60.36 46.43
#